data_AF-A0A395J613-F1
#
_entry.id   AF-A0A395J613-F1
#
_cell.length_a   1.000
_cell.length_b   1.000
_cell.length_c   1.000
_cell.angle_alpha   90.00
_cell.angle_beta   90.00
_cell.angle_gamma   90.00
#
_symmetry.space_group_name_H-M   'P 1'
#
loop_
_entity.id
_entity.type
_entity.pdbx_description
1 polymer ?
#
loop_
_entity_poly.entity_id
_entity_poly.type
_entity_poly.pdbx_seq_one_letter_code
_entity_poly.pdbx_strand_id
1 'polypeptide(L)'
;MKALADPANFNKQCADIFARMIDTVPATVTLSEVITPIEVKPWKIAVTLGANNTLQFSGHIRVRTTNRDDSKLSVSIQYRDRNNSSTSVLAATRETYQLGQSSGFDKEVFTWYSFSTTLNTTVGVSSFDIILHTSGAADEIHTNNGLGFPISDAILFQPSQSCLPQTSVNDAGQWNLTITAAVRADRVNSPVAFDWVYKRAIPGVLVKALEVQRTVMEEGERGDWWILFIHGGQDI
;
A
#
# COMPACT_ATOMS: atom_id res chain seq x y z
N MET A 1 12.52 1.49 53.27
CA MET A 1 11.41 0.68 52.74
C MET A 1 10.18 0.56 53.65
N LYS A 2 10.16 1.07 54.89
CA LYS A 2 8.95 1.01 55.76
C LYS A 2 7.74 1.81 55.27
N ALA A 3 7.96 2.86 54.46
CA ALA A 3 6.90 3.74 53.98
C ALA A 3 5.98 3.09 52.92
N LEU A 4 6.44 2.04 52.22
CA LEU A 4 5.63 1.30 51.24
C LEU A 4 4.79 0.18 51.87
N ALA A 5 4.94 -0.07 53.17
CA ALA A 5 4.12 -1.03 53.89
C ALA A 5 2.74 -0.46 54.25
N ASP A 6 2.56 0.87 54.18
CA ASP A 6 1.27 1.52 54.31
C ASP A 6 0.51 1.45 52.96
N PRO A 7 -0.69 0.83 52.91
CA PRO A 7 -1.45 0.66 51.67
C PRO A 7 -1.77 1.98 50.95
N ALA A 8 -2.04 3.05 51.71
CA ALA A 8 -2.36 4.35 51.12
C ALA A 8 -1.14 4.96 50.43
N ASN A 9 0.02 4.93 51.09
CA ASN A 9 1.28 5.40 50.51
C ASN A 9 1.74 4.53 49.33
N PHE A 10 1.57 3.21 49.41
CA PHE A 10 1.89 2.29 48.32
C PHE A 10 1.09 2.63 47.05
N ASN A 11 -0.24 2.75 47.17
CA ASN A 11 -1.11 3.08 46.04
C ASN A 11 -0.76 4.44 45.42
N LYS A 12 -0.45 5.44 46.25
CA LYS A 12 -0.04 6.76 45.78
C LYS A 12 1.27 6.72 44.99
N GLN A 13 2.26 5.96 45.47
CA GLN A 13 3.55 5.82 44.79
C GLN A 13 3.42 5.01 43.49
N CYS A 14 2.60 3.96 43.47
CA CYS A 14 2.31 3.22 42.24
C CYS A 14 1.62 4.12 41.19
N ALA A 15 0.61 4.90 41.60
CA ALA A 15 -0.07 5.83 40.69
C ALA A 15 0.89 6.90 40.14
N ASP A 16 1.78 7.45 40.96
CA ASP A 16 2.80 8.42 40.52
C ASP A 16 3.79 7.80 39.52
N ILE A 17 4.29 6.59 39.79
CA ILE A 17 5.20 5.90 38.87
C ILE A 17 4.49 5.55 37.56
N PHE A 18 3.26 5.04 37.60
CA PHE A 18 2.48 4.76 36.40
C PHE A 18 2.17 6.04 35.62
N ALA A 19 1.84 7.14 36.31
CA ALA A 19 1.67 8.45 35.67
C ALA A 19 2.98 8.89 35.00
N ARG A 20 4.14 8.76 35.63
CA ARG A 20 5.44 9.10 35.02
C ARG A 20 5.85 8.17 33.87
N MET A 21 5.33 6.94 33.84
CA MET A 21 5.48 6.00 32.72
C MET A 21 4.52 6.33 31.56
N ILE A 22 3.37 6.94 31.85
CA ILE A 22 2.38 7.39 30.85
C ILE A 22 2.80 8.77 30.30
N ASP A 23 3.14 9.70 31.19
CA ASP A 23 3.62 11.06 30.95
C ASP A 23 5.14 11.06 30.72
N THR A 24 5.64 10.10 29.93
CA THR A 24 7.08 9.94 29.64
C THR A 24 7.63 11.01 28.70
N VAL A 25 6.79 11.94 28.24
CA VAL A 25 7.22 13.04 27.39
C VAL A 25 7.83 14.12 28.29
N PRO A 26 9.16 14.33 28.25
CA PRO A 26 9.79 15.38 29.05
C PRO A 26 9.14 16.73 28.77
N ALA A 27 8.98 17.59 29.78
CA ALA A 27 8.34 18.89 29.62
C ALA A 27 8.99 19.81 28.57
N THR A 28 10.23 19.52 28.17
CA THR A 28 10.98 20.22 27.11
C THR A 28 10.64 19.74 25.70
N VAL A 29 9.85 18.66 25.55
CA VAL A 29 9.43 18.15 24.25
C VAL A 29 8.15 18.84 23.83
N THR A 30 8.24 19.63 22.77
CA THR A 30 7.07 20.13 22.07
C THR A 30 6.45 18.96 21.30
N LEU A 31 5.27 18.51 21.74
CA LEU A 31 4.48 17.55 20.97
C LEU A 31 4.11 18.18 19.62
N SER A 32 4.15 17.36 18.57
CA SER A 32 3.61 17.78 17.28
C SER A 32 2.11 18.03 17.40
N GLU A 33 1.55 18.66 16.37
CA GLU A 33 0.09 18.70 16.22
C GLU A 33 -0.50 17.29 16.26
N VAL A 34 -1.77 17.23 16.67
CA VAL A 34 -2.53 15.99 16.71
C VAL A 34 -2.54 15.39 15.30
N ILE A 35 -2.12 14.13 15.20
CA ILE A 35 -2.15 13.40 13.93
C ILE A 35 -3.61 13.22 13.53
N THR A 36 -4.05 13.94 12.51
CA THR A 36 -5.40 13.80 11.98
C THR A 36 -5.51 12.51 11.16
N PRO A 37 -6.60 11.74 11.32
CA PRO A 37 -6.84 10.58 10.47
C PRO A 37 -6.78 10.92 8.99
N ILE A 38 -6.20 10.02 8.19
CA ILE A 38 -6.17 10.16 6.74
C ILE A 38 -7.59 9.90 6.20
N GLU A 39 -8.18 10.93 5.59
CA GLU A 39 -9.54 10.88 5.04
C GLU A 39 -9.66 9.89 3.87
N VAL A 40 -8.67 9.86 2.97
CA VAL A 40 -8.68 9.03 1.77
C VAL A 40 -7.36 8.29 1.60
N LYS A 41 -7.43 6.98 1.39
CA LYS A 41 -6.26 6.13 1.19
C LYS A 41 -6.45 5.20 -0.02
N PRO A 42 -5.66 5.38 -1.10
CA PRO A 42 -5.54 4.35 -2.13
C PRO A 42 -4.94 3.06 -1.55
N TRP A 43 -5.41 1.92 -2.03
CA TRP A 43 -5.02 0.59 -1.55
C TRP A 43 -4.98 -0.42 -2.69
N LYS A 44 -3.91 -1.24 -2.70
CA LYS A 44 -3.60 -2.20 -3.77
C LYS A 44 -3.82 -1.63 -5.17
N ILE A 45 -3.30 -0.42 -5.38
CA ILE A 45 -3.28 0.17 -6.72
C ILE A 45 -2.26 -0.59 -7.56
N ALA A 46 -2.67 -1.04 -8.73
CA ALA A 46 -1.83 -1.81 -9.64
C ALA A 46 -2.04 -1.35 -11.08
N VAL A 47 -0.94 -1.32 -11.82
CA VAL A 47 -0.95 -1.36 -13.28
C VAL A 47 -0.28 -2.66 -13.68
N THR A 48 -1.00 -3.51 -14.41
CA THR A 48 -0.48 -4.79 -14.91
C THR A 48 -0.56 -4.83 -16.42
N LEU A 49 0.13 -5.79 -17.03
CA LEU A 49 0.00 -6.01 -18.46
C LEU A 49 -1.31 -6.78 -18.68
N GLY A 50 -2.20 -6.22 -19.50
CA GLY A 50 -3.45 -6.84 -19.89
C GLY A 50 -3.32 -7.61 -21.20
N ALA A 51 -4.40 -8.29 -21.59
CA ALA A 51 -4.50 -8.91 -22.91
C ALA A 51 -4.41 -7.85 -24.02
N ASN A 52 -4.09 -8.29 -25.25
CA ASN A 52 -4.03 -7.44 -26.45
C ASN A 52 -3.14 -6.20 -26.28
N ASN A 53 -2.04 -6.33 -25.54
CA ASN A 53 -1.04 -5.29 -25.40
C ASN A 53 -1.61 -4.00 -24.77
N THR A 54 -2.45 -4.15 -23.75
CA THR A 54 -3.06 -3.06 -23.00
C THR A 54 -2.52 -2.98 -21.57
N LEU A 55 -2.73 -1.87 -20.88
CA LEU A 55 -2.47 -1.76 -19.45
C LEU A 55 -3.78 -1.96 -18.69
N GLN A 56 -3.78 -2.79 -17.67
CA GLN A 56 -4.89 -2.88 -16.73
C GLN A 56 -4.59 -2.01 -15.51
N PHE A 57 -5.35 -0.93 -15.32
CA PHE A 57 -5.24 -0.05 -14.17
C PHE A 57 -6.40 -0.30 -13.21
N SER A 58 -6.10 -0.76 -12.01
CA SER A 58 -7.11 -1.12 -11.02
C SER A 58 -6.63 -0.86 -9.59
N GLY A 59 -7.58 -0.90 -8.67
CA GLY A 59 -7.29 -0.83 -7.25
C GLY A 59 -8.51 -0.43 -6.45
N HIS A 60 -8.26 -0.07 -5.19
CA HIS A 60 -9.30 0.27 -4.24
C HIS A 60 -9.00 1.62 -3.58
N ILE A 61 -10.05 2.36 -3.27
CA ILE A 61 -10.01 3.61 -2.55
C ILE A 61 -10.77 3.41 -1.24
N ARG A 62 -10.07 3.58 -0.12
CA ARG A 62 -10.68 3.60 1.20
C ARG A 62 -10.97 5.05 1.59
N VAL A 63 -12.23 5.35 1.85
CA VAL A 63 -12.66 6.68 2.34
C VAL A 63 -13.14 6.55 3.78
N ARG A 64 -12.70 7.45 4.65
CA ARG A 64 -13.18 7.57 6.03
C ARG A 64 -14.58 8.16 6.02
N THR A 65 -15.55 7.44 6.55
CA THR A 65 -16.99 7.80 6.51
C THR A 65 -17.62 7.96 7.89
N THR A 66 -16.83 7.92 8.97
CA THR A 66 -17.27 8.10 10.37
C THR A 66 -18.19 9.31 10.56
N ASN A 67 -17.89 10.42 9.90
CA ASN A 67 -18.67 11.67 9.97
C ASN A 67 -19.23 12.09 8.60
N ARG A 68 -19.40 11.14 7.67
CA ARG A 68 -19.88 11.40 6.31
C ARG A 68 -21.04 10.46 5.98
N ASP A 69 -22.06 10.98 5.31
CA ASP A 69 -23.17 10.17 4.78
C ASP A 69 -22.70 9.44 3.52
N ASP A 70 -22.32 8.16 3.68
CA ASP A 70 -21.78 7.36 2.58
C ASP A 70 -22.82 7.02 1.51
N SER A 71 -24.11 7.19 1.79
CA SER A 71 -25.18 7.01 0.80
C SER A 71 -25.22 8.13 -0.25
N LYS A 72 -24.63 9.29 0.05
CA LYS A 72 -24.55 10.47 -0.84
C LYS A 72 -23.18 10.65 -1.48
N LEU A 73 -22.25 9.74 -1.19
CA LEU A 73 -20.85 9.84 -1.55
C LEU A 73 -20.54 9.00 -2.79
N SER A 74 -20.02 9.65 -3.83
CA SER A 74 -19.40 8.98 -4.96
C SER A 74 -17.92 9.33 -5.06
N VAL A 75 -17.16 8.41 -5.65
CA VAL A 75 -15.69 8.53 -5.78
C VAL A 75 -15.34 8.43 -7.25
N SER A 76 -14.47 9.31 -7.70
CA SER A 76 -13.85 9.22 -9.02
C SER A 76 -12.34 9.43 -8.95
N ILE A 77 -11.65 8.95 -9.97
CA ILE A 77 -10.20 8.96 -10.09
C ILE A 77 -9.86 9.79 -11.30
N GLN A 78 -9.14 10.86 -11.07
CA GLN A 78 -8.61 11.70 -12.13
C GLN A 78 -7.16 11.31 -12.38
N TYR A 79 -6.91 10.53 -13.43
CA TYR A 79 -5.56 10.04 -13.75
C TYR A 79 -4.93 10.82 -14.89
N ARG A 80 -3.60 10.87 -14.87
CA ARG A 80 -2.79 11.62 -15.83
C ARG A 80 -1.97 10.64 -16.65
N ASP A 81 -1.80 10.96 -17.94
CA ASP A 81 -0.94 10.16 -18.82
C ASP A 81 0.53 10.19 -18.38
N ARG A 82 1.36 9.40 -19.04
CA ARG A 82 2.79 9.27 -18.72
C ARG A 82 3.54 10.61 -18.76
N ASN A 83 3.12 11.54 -19.60
CA ASN A 83 3.77 12.82 -19.84
C ASN A 83 3.09 13.98 -19.08
N ASN A 84 2.08 13.68 -18.28
CA ASN A 84 1.27 14.67 -17.58
C ASN A 84 0.53 15.63 -18.54
N SER A 85 0.32 15.23 -19.79
CA SER A 85 -0.20 16.10 -20.87
C SER A 85 -1.73 16.08 -20.95
N SER A 86 -2.34 14.95 -20.59
CA SER A 86 -3.78 14.77 -20.59
C SER A 86 -4.26 14.19 -19.27
N THR A 87 -5.52 14.47 -18.96
CA THR A 87 -6.19 14.03 -17.74
C THR A 87 -7.53 13.40 -18.10
N SER A 88 -7.81 12.25 -17.51
CA SER A 88 -9.03 11.48 -17.71
C SER A 88 -9.67 11.14 -16.38
N VAL A 89 -11.00 11.04 -16.34
CA VAL A 89 -11.76 10.75 -15.13
C VAL A 89 -12.42 9.38 -15.25
N LEU A 90 -12.28 8.57 -14.20
CA LEU A 90 -12.88 7.25 -14.07
C LEU A 90 -13.74 7.22 -12.80
N ALA A 91 -15.00 6.81 -12.92
CA ALA A 91 -15.84 6.56 -11.74
C ALA A 91 -15.39 5.28 -11.03
N ALA A 92 -15.32 5.32 -9.69
CA ALA A 92 -15.13 4.15 -8.86
C ALA A 92 -16.49 3.63 -8.36
N THR A 93 -16.57 2.31 -8.18
CA THR A 93 -17.80 1.61 -7.76
C THR A 93 -17.70 1.25 -6.29
N ARG A 94 -18.71 1.59 -5.51
CA ARG A 94 -18.80 1.20 -4.09
C ARG A 94 -18.80 -0.32 -3.97
N GLU A 95 -17.97 -0.84 -3.09
CA GLU A 95 -17.91 -2.28 -2.82
C GLU A 95 -19.15 -2.76 -2.05
N THR A 96 -19.44 -4.06 -2.17
CA THR A 96 -20.63 -4.68 -1.57
C THR A 96 -20.30 -5.74 -0.53
N TYR A 97 -19.11 -6.35 -0.59
CA TYR A 97 -18.66 -7.32 0.40
C TYR A 97 -18.58 -6.66 1.79
N GLN A 98 -19.25 -7.26 2.79
CA GLN A 98 -19.41 -6.66 4.12
C GLN A 98 -19.94 -5.22 4.06
N LEU A 99 -20.94 -4.98 3.19
CA LEU A 99 -21.50 -3.65 2.92
C LEU A 99 -20.47 -2.66 2.36
N GLY A 100 -19.32 -3.12 1.86
CA GLY A 100 -18.22 -2.27 1.42
C GLY A 100 -17.62 -1.45 2.56
N GLN A 101 -17.76 -1.90 3.81
CA GLN A 101 -17.34 -1.14 4.98
C GLN A 101 -16.33 -1.92 5.83
N SER A 102 -15.49 -1.17 6.53
CA SER A 102 -14.58 -1.69 7.56
C SER A 102 -14.52 -0.73 8.74
N SER A 103 -14.21 -1.22 9.93
CA SER A 103 -14.01 -0.39 11.11
C SER A 103 -12.56 -0.44 11.63
N GLY A 104 -12.14 0.64 12.30
CA GLY A 104 -10.81 0.81 12.85
C GLY A 104 -10.81 1.18 14.33
N PHE A 105 -9.65 1.63 14.81
CA PHE A 105 -9.50 2.19 16.16
C PHE A 105 -10.45 3.38 16.36
N ASP A 106 -10.87 3.63 17.60
CA ASP A 106 -11.77 4.74 17.97
C ASP A 106 -13.10 4.80 17.19
N LYS A 107 -13.66 3.63 16.87
CA LYS A 107 -14.93 3.49 16.12
C LYS A 107 -14.92 4.15 14.74
N GLU A 108 -13.74 4.33 14.17
CA GLU A 108 -13.61 4.83 12.80
C GLU A 108 -14.28 3.85 11.82
N VAL A 109 -15.07 4.39 10.89
CA VAL A 109 -15.73 3.64 9.83
C VAL A 109 -15.18 4.10 8.49
N PHE A 110 -14.96 3.14 7.60
CA PHE A 110 -14.46 3.38 6.26
C PHE A 110 -15.37 2.71 5.24
N THR A 111 -15.60 3.37 4.11
CA THR A 111 -16.27 2.82 2.94
C THR A 111 -15.26 2.61 1.82
N TRP A 112 -15.37 1.49 1.12
CA TRP A 112 -14.46 1.04 0.07
C TRP A 112 -15.09 1.18 -1.31
N TYR A 113 -14.28 1.64 -2.25
CA TYR A 113 -14.62 1.79 -3.66
C TYR A 113 -13.55 1.12 -4.50
N SER A 114 -13.94 0.39 -5.54
CA SER A 114 -13.01 -0.26 -6.47
C SER A 114 -13.16 0.33 -7.86
N PHE A 115 -12.09 0.28 -8.63
CA PHE A 115 -12.09 0.67 -10.02
C PHE A 115 -11.23 -0.28 -10.84
N SER A 116 -11.55 -0.36 -12.12
CA SER A 116 -10.80 -1.16 -13.07
C SER A 116 -11.03 -0.59 -14.46
N THR A 117 -9.96 -0.22 -15.16
CA THR A 117 -10.02 0.29 -16.53
C THR A 117 -8.84 -0.21 -17.35
N THR A 118 -9.01 -0.21 -18.65
CA THR A 118 -7.96 -0.55 -19.62
C THR A 118 -7.39 0.74 -20.20
N LEU A 119 -6.06 0.89 -20.14
CA LEU A 119 -5.35 2.04 -20.69
C LEU A 119 -4.55 1.64 -21.93
N ASN A 120 -4.39 2.61 -22.82
CA ASN A 120 -3.53 2.48 -23.99
C ASN A 120 -2.05 2.54 -23.57
N THR A 121 -1.24 1.61 -24.06
CA THR A 121 0.17 1.45 -23.71
C THR A 121 1.08 2.54 -24.27
N THR A 122 0.70 3.15 -25.38
CA THR A 122 1.39 4.32 -25.96
C THR A 122 1.22 5.55 -25.08
N VAL A 123 0.03 5.75 -24.51
CA VAL A 123 -0.32 6.91 -23.65
C VAL A 123 0.19 6.72 -22.21
N GLY A 124 -0.08 5.56 -21.61
CA GLY A 124 0.38 5.21 -20.28
C GLY A 124 -0.31 5.98 -19.13
N VAL A 125 0.31 5.91 -17.94
CA VAL A 125 -0.16 6.59 -16.72
C VAL A 125 1.03 6.94 -15.80
N SER A 126 0.95 8.08 -15.11
CA SER A 126 2.02 8.55 -14.20
C SER A 126 1.54 8.91 -12.79
N SER A 127 0.30 9.36 -12.67
CA SER A 127 -0.27 9.75 -11.38
C SER A 127 -1.79 9.78 -11.45
N PHE A 128 -2.43 9.85 -10.30
CA PHE A 128 -3.85 10.13 -10.20
C PHE A 128 -4.18 10.92 -8.94
N ASP A 129 -5.31 11.61 -8.98
CA ASP A 129 -5.94 12.23 -7.82
C ASP A 129 -7.28 11.53 -7.57
N ILE A 130 -7.78 11.69 -6.35
CA ILE A 130 -9.08 11.14 -5.95
C ILE A 130 -10.04 12.30 -5.74
N ILE A 131 -11.19 12.24 -6.40
CA ILE A 131 -12.25 13.22 -6.27
C ILE A 131 -13.39 12.56 -5.49
N LEU A 132 -13.71 13.14 -4.34
CA LEU A 132 -14.93 12.80 -3.60
C LEU A 132 -16.02 13.80 -3.98
N HIS A 133 -17.15 13.27 -4.40
CA HIS A 133 -18.35 14.06 -4.66
C HIS A 133 -19.42 13.70 -3.63
N THR A 134 -19.85 14.69 -2.85
CA THR A 134 -20.98 14.56 -1.93
C THR A 134 -22.14 15.37 -2.48
N SER A 135 -23.31 14.73 -2.61
CA SER A 135 -24.51 15.40 -3.13
C SER A 135 -24.84 16.68 -2.34
N GLY A 136 -24.87 17.82 -3.04
CA GLY A 136 -25.13 19.15 -2.47
C GLY A 136 -23.90 19.88 -1.93
N ALA A 137 -22.69 19.33 -2.10
CA ALA A 137 -21.42 19.97 -1.72
C ALA A 137 -20.50 20.15 -2.94
N ALA A 138 -19.46 20.96 -2.78
CA ALA A 138 -18.37 21.06 -3.75
C ALA A 138 -17.48 19.81 -3.69
N ASP A 139 -16.81 19.51 -4.80
CA ASP A 139 -15.89 18.36 -4.90
C ASP A 139 -14.67 18.53 -4.00
N GLU A 140 -14.32 17.48 -3.27
CA GLU A 140 -13.06 17.40 -2.51
C GLU A 140 -12.03 16.65 -3.35
N ILE A 141 -10.94 17.34 -3.70
CA ILE A 141 -9.86 16.77 -4.52
C ILE A 141 -8.67 16.42 -3.62
N HIS A 142 -8.38 15.13 -3.51
CA HIS A 142 -7.23 14.61 -2.77
C HIS A 142 -6.06 14.36 -3.71
N THR A 143 -5.04 15.21 -3.56
CA THR A 143 -3.90 15.31 -4.47
C THR A 143 -2.59 14.86 -3.84
N ASN A 144 -2.61 14.14 -2.70
CA ASN A 144 -1.40 13.73 -1.99
C ASN A 144 -0.42 14.91 -1.77
N ASN A 145 -0.91 15.98 -1.15
CA ASN A 145 -0.17 17.23 -0.93
C ASN A 145 0.25 17.96 -2.22
N GLY A 146 -0.59 17.91 -3.26
CA GLY A 146 -0.36 18.59 -4.54
C GLY A 146 0.53 17.84 -5.52
N LEU A 147 1.04 16.66 -5.16
CA LEU A 147 1.95 15.86 -6.00
C LEU A 147 1.22 14.79 -6.83
N GLY A 148 -0.05 14.55 -6.54
CA GLY A 148 -0.79 13.38 -6.97
C GLY A 148 -0.31 12.09 -6.30
N PHE A 149 -1.10 11.03 -6.42
CA PHE A 149 -0.67 9.69 -6.06
C PHE A 149 0.17 9.12 -7.21
N PRO A 150 1.48 8.88 -7.01
CA PRO A 150 2.35 8.44 -8.08
C PRO A 150 2.05 6.99 -8.45
N ILE A 151 2.13 6.70 -9.75
CA ILE A 151 2.09 5.33 -10.27
C ILE A 151 3.07 5.21 -11.43
N SER A 152 3.69 4.04 -11.57
CA SER A 152 4.61 3.79 -12.66
C SER A 152 4.00 2.81 -13.64
N ASP A 153 4.11 3.14 -14.93
CA ASP A 153 3.88 2.20 -16.02
C ASP A 153 5.19 1.66 -16.64
N ALA A 154 6.32 1.89 -15.96
CA ALA A 154 7.65 1.48 -16.44
C ALA A 154 7.99 0.03 -16.06
N ILE A 155 7.59 -0.40 -14.86
CA ILE A 155 7.80 -1.75 -14.33
C ILE A 155 6.48 -2.22 -13.75
N LEU A 156 5.93 -3.26 -14.34
CA LEU A 156 4.59 -3.76 -14.05
C LEU A 156 4.71 -5.16 -13.45
N PHE A 157 4.48 -5.30 -12.14
CA PHE A 157 4.38 -6.61 -11.53
C PHE A 157 3.22 -7.40 -12.16
N GLN A 158 3.42 -8.70 -12.43
CA GLN A 158 2.42 -9.59 -13.03
C GLN A 158 1.96 -10.64 -12.01
N PRO A 159 0.92 -10.35 -11.19
CA PRO A 159 0.45 -11.27 -10.16
C PRO A 159 -0.01 -12.62 -10.72
N SER A 160 -0.61 -12.63 -11.91
CA SER A 160 -1.09 -13.87 -12.56
C SER A 160 0.04 -14.81 -12.99
N GLN A 161 1.26 -14.30 -13.14
CA GLN A 161 2.47 -15.04 -13.52
C GLN A 161 3.49 -15.12 -12.39
N SER A 162 3.10 -14.75 -11.16
CA SER A 162 3.97 -14.74 -9.99
C SER A 162 3.36 -15.61 -8.89
N CYS A 163 4.19 -16.36 -8.17
CA CYS A 163 3.75 -17.21 -7.09
C CYS A 163 4.85 -17.45 -6.05
N LEU A 164 4.44 -17.61 -4.79
CA LEU A 164 5.27 -18.12 -3.71
C LEU A 164 4.54 -19.30 -3.07
N PRO A 165 4.64 -20.51 -3.64
CA PRO A 165 4.13 -21.70 -3.00
C PRO A 165 4.76 -21.88 -1.61
N GLN A 166 3.93 -21.92 -0.56
CA GLN A 166 4.35 -22.17 0.82
C GLN A 166 4.62 -23.67 1.07
N THR A 167 5.35 -24.30 0.15
CA THR A 167 5.67 -25.73 0.19
C THR A 167 7.17 -25.89 0.07
N SER A 168 7.75 -26.63 1.01
CA SER A 168 9.18 -26.94 0.94
C SER A 168 9.49 -27.75 -0.31
N VAL A 169 10.48 -27.30 -1.07
CA VAL A 169 10.97 -28.00 -2.27
C VAL A 169 12.21 -28.84 -1.98
N ASN A 170 12.73 -28.80 -0.75
CA ASN A 170 13.84 -29.64 -0.30
C ASN A 170 13.85 -29.84 1.24
N ASP A 171 14.79 -30.66 1.73
CA ASP A 171 14.96 -30.95 3.16
C ASP A 171 15.48 -29.75 3.97
N ALA A 172 16.02 -28.73 3.31
CA ALA A 172 16.48 -27.48 3.93
C ALA A 172 15.32 -26.51 4.22
N GLY A 173 14.08 -26.85 3.85
CA GLY A 173 12.90 -26.01 4.13
C GLY A 173 12.64 -24.95 3.06
N GLN A 174 13.37 -24.97 1.93
CA GLN A 174 13.32 -23.86 0.99
C GLN A 174 12.03 -23.84 0.16
N TRP A 175 11.55 -22.67 -0.26
CA TRP A 175 10.38 -22.45 -1.09
C TRP A 175 10.79 -21.93 -2.47
N ASN A 176 10.04 -22.35 -3.49
CA ASN A 176 10.22 -21.81 -4.83
C ASN A 176 9.52 -20.45 -4.92
N LEU A 177 10.21 -19.45 -5.45
CA LEU A 177 9.66 -18.12 -5.71
C LEU A 177 9.68 -17.86 -7.21
N THR A 178 8.51 -17.56 -7.77
CA THR A 178 8.38 -17.08 -9.14
C THR A 178 7.89 -15.65 -9.11
N ILE A 179 8.66 -14.73 -9.68
CA ILE A 179 8.27 -13.32 -9.84
C ILE A 179 8.38 -12.98 -11.31
N THR A 180 7.31 -12.41 -11.85
CA THR A 180 7.25 -11.91 -13.22
C THR A 180 6.93 -10.42 -13.21
N ALA A 181 7.68 -9.66 -13.98
CA ALA A 181 7.45 -8.24 -14.20
C ALA A 181 7.53 -7.91 -15.70
N ALA A 182 6.59 -7.13 -16.22
CA ALA A 182 6.71 -6.56 -17.55
C ALA A 182 7.41 -5.20 -17.44
N VAL A 183 8.52 -5.02 -18.14
CA VAL A 183 9.31 -3.78 -18.13
C VAL A 183 9.20 -3.12 -19.49
N ARG A 184 8.96 -1.82 -19.48
CA ARG A 184 8.85 -1.03 -20.71
C ARG A 184 10.15 -1.06 -21.50
N ALA A 185 10.08 -1.27 -22.81
CA ALA A 185 11.24 -1.54 -23.66
C ALA A 185 12.31 -0.42 -23.63
N ASP A 186 11.90 0.85 -23.50
CA ASP A 186 12.78 2.02 -23.35
C ASP A 186 13.49 2.09 -21.98
N ARG A 187 13.12 1.23 -21.03
CA ARG A 187 13.65 1.19 -19.66
C ARG A 187 14.55 -0.01 -19.37
N VAL A 188 14.78 -0.87 -20.35
CA VAL A 188 15.55 -2.13 -20.18
C VAL A 188 17.06 -1.92 -20.14
N ASN A 189 17.55 -0.70 -20.34
CA ASN A 189 18.99 -0.38 -20.26
C ASN A 189 19.59 -0.50 -18.84
N SER A 190 18.85 -1.00 -17.86
CA SER A 190 19.29 -1.22 -16.48
C SER A 190 18.90 -2.62 -16.03
N PRO A 191 19.74 -3.31 -15.23
CA PRO A 191 19.38 -4.62 -14.67
C PRO A 191 18.06 -4.55 -13.92
N VAL A 192 17.14 -5.44 -14.26
CA VAL A 192 15.86 -5.57 -13.58
C VAL A 192 16.06 -6.53 -12.41
N ALA A 193 15.68 -6.10 -11.22
CA ALA A 193 15.84 -6.86 -10.00
C ALA A 193 14.66 -6.58 -9.06
N PHE A 194 14.44 -7.50 -8.14
CA PHE A 194 13.49 -7.31 -7.04
C PHE A 194 14.16 -7.56 -5.70
N ASP A 195 13.66 -6.85 -4.69
CA ASP A 195 14.09 -7.02 -3.31
C ASP A 195 13.03 -7.86 -2.59
N TRP A 196 13.45 -8.91 -1.90
CA TRP A 196 12.60 -9.74 -1.05
C TRP A 196 13.16 -9.81 0.36
N VAL A 197 12.28 -10.06 1.33
CA VAL A 197 12.61 -10.00 2.76
C VAL A 197 12.33 -11.33 3.42
N TYR A 198 13.33 -11.87 4.12
CA TYR A 198 13.16 -13.06 4.95
C TYR A 198 13.52 -12.80 6.41
N LYS A 199 13.03 -13.70 7.27
CA LYS A 199 13.22 -13.62 8.71
C LYS A 199 14.40 -14.49 9.15
N ARG A 200 15.52 -13.88 9.53
CA ARG A 200 16.68 -14.60 10.07
C ARG A 200 16.60 -14.71 11.59
N ALA A 201 16.74 -15.93 12.11
CA ALA A 201 16.82 -16.16 13.55
C ALA A 201 18.13 -15.60 14.11
N ILE A 202 18.05 -14.94 15.27
CA ILE A 202 19.20 -14.42 15.99
C ILE A 202 19.30 -15.19 17.32
N PRO A 203 20.45 -15.83 17.63
CA PRO A 203 20.62 -16.54 18.89
C PRO A 203 20.30 -15.64 20.09
N GLY A 204 19.43 -16.10 21.00
CA GLY A 204 19.07 -15.38 22.21
C GLY A 204 18.05 -14.25 22.07
N VAL A 205 17.50 -14.01 20.86
CA VAL A 205 16.48 -12.96 20.62
C VAL A 205 15.18 -13.58 20.13
N LEU A 206 14.07 -13.24 20.79
CA LEU A 206 12.73 -13.75 20.42
C LEU A 206 12.25 -13.18 19.06
N VAL A 207 12.63 -11.94 18.76
CA VAL A 207 12.30 -11.25 17.51
C VAL A 207 13.35 -11.57 16.45
N LYS A 208 12.91 -12.09 15.30
CA LYS A 208 13.78 -12.37 14.15
C LYS A 208 14.23 -11.08 13.47
N ALA A 209 15.46 -11.04 12.97
CA ALA A 209 15.90 -9.97 12.07
C ALA A 209 15.19 -10.09 10.73
N LEU A 210 14.90 -8.95 10.10
CA LEU A 210 14.50 -8.88 8.70
C LEU A 210 15.74 -8.64 7.86
N GLU A 211 15.96 -9.50 6.86
CA GLU A 211 17.08 -9.39 5.94
C GLU A 211 16.55 -9.24 4.52
N VAL A 212 17.10 -8.27 3.81
CA VAL A 212 16.70 -7.93 2.44
C VAL A 212 17.70 -8.59 1.51
N GLN A 213 17.20 -9.33 0.52
CA GLN A 213 17.98 -9.91 -0.55
C GLN A 213 17.53 -9.30 -1.87
N ARG A 214 18.49 -9.05 -2.76
CA ARG A 214 18.25 -8.55 -4.10
C ARG A 214 18.53 -9.65 -5.10
N THR A 215 17.53 -9.97 -5.91
CA THR A 215 17.64 -10.98 -6.97
C THR A 215 17.46 -10.31 -8.33
N VAL A 216 18.43 -10.52 -9.22
CA VAL A 216 18.35 -10.07 -10.62
C VAL A 216 17.41 -11.00 -11.38
N MET A 217 16.58 -10.44 -12.24
CA MET A 217 15.62 -11.16 -13.06
C MET A 217 16.18 -11.40 -14.46
N GLU A 218 15.80 -12.50 -15.08
CA GLU A 218 16.22 -12.86 -16.43
C GLU A 218 15.22 -12.34 -17.46
N GLU A 219 15.73 -11.91 -18.63
CA GLU A 219 14.88 -11.56 -19.76
C GLU A 219 14.13 -12.79 -20.27
N GLY A 220 12.82 -12.64 -20.46
CA GLY A 220 11.93 -13.64 -21.01
C GLY A 220 11.31 -13.17 -22.33
N GLU A 221 10.00 -13.32 -22.45
CA GLU A 221 9.25 -12.93 -23.66
C GLU A 221 9.39 -11.43 -23.94
N ARG A 222 9.48 -11.07 -25.23
CA ARG A 222 9.48 -9.67 -25.69
C ARG A 222 8.22 -9.39 -26.48
N GLY A 223 7.48 -8.36 -26.05
CA GLY A 223 6.39 -7.75 -26.81
C GLY A 223 6.84 -6.47 -27.51
N ASP A 224 5.88 -5.79 -28.17
CA ASP A 224 6.19 -4.60 -28.98
C ASP A 224 6.73 -3.41 -28.18
N TRP A 225 6.25 -3.21 -26.94
CA TRP A 225 6.65 -2.08 -26.09
C TRP A 225 7.14 -2.50 -24.70
N TRP A 226 7.24 -3.80 -24.43
CA TRP A 226 7.63 -4.35 -23.13
C TRP A 226 8.48 -5.62 -23.28
N ILE A 227 9.19 -5.98 -22.21
CA ILE A 227 9.92 -7.23 -22.05
C ILE A 227 9.54 -7.84 -20.71
N LEU A 228 9.15 -9.12 -20.69
CA LEU A 228 8.94 -9.86 -19.45
C LEU A 228 10.31 -10.15 -18.85
N PHE A 229 10.42 -9.88 -17.55
CA PHE A 229 11.50 -10.32 -16.71
C PHE A 229 10.94 -11.36 -15.77
N ILE A 230 11.62 -12.49 -15.67
CA ILE A 230 11.17 -13.63 -14.88
C ILE A 230 12.32 -14.06 -13.98
N HIS A 231 11.98 -14.31 -12.72
CA HIS A 231 12.80 -15.10 -11.83
C HIS A 231 12.00 -16.34 -11.42
N GLY A 232 12.63 -17.50 -11.48
CA GLY A 232 12.07 -18.75 -10.99
C GLY A 232 13.18 -19.55 -10.31
N GLY A 233 13.17 -19.61 -8.98
CA GLY A 233 14.26 -20.24 -8.23
C GLY A 233 13.91 -20.60 -6.79
N GLN A 234 14.77 -21.43 -6.18
CA GLN A 234 14.70 -21.79 -4.77
C GLN A 234 15.40 -20.72 -3.93
N ASP A 235 14.65 -19.75 -3.41
CA ASP A 235 15.25 -18.58 -2.76
C ASP A 235 15.00 -18.50 -1.26
N ILE A 236 13.82 -18.93 -0.79
CA ILE A 236 13.34 -18.66 0.58
C ILE A 236 13.51 -19.89 1.44
#